data_AF-A0A9P5UHE5-F1
#
_entry.id   AF-A0A9P5UHE5-F1
#
_cell.length_a   1.000
_cell.length_b   1.000
_cell.length_c   1.000
_cell.angle_alpha   90.00
_cell.angle_beta   90.00
_cell.angle_gamma   90.00
#
_symmetry.space_group_name_H-M   'P 1'
#
loop_
_entity.id
_entity.type
_entity.pdbx_description
1 polymer ?
#
loop_
_entity_poly.entity_id
_entity_poly.type
_entity_poly.pdbx_seq_one_letter_code
_entity_poly.pdbx_strand_id
1 'polypeptide(L)'
;MISGTDLARIENIDQGNQIIGENLERMILGEDWICLGLKLLCLRFDLSSKTMDIDRDTPEGKAMFQRQQQLEQYHAFRQIGRLTLLQDLHISNQRSNTENERSLDLRLGTNGGGLEGLETLKELKRIEFHNTKQELSKEEVDWMVSQWPSLNCIRGTYHPDNAKDEDLAKYISEQQKN
;
A
#
# COMPACT_ATOMS: atom_id res chain seq x y z
N MET A 1 12.59 28.26 18.94
CA MET A 1 11.18 28.37 19.37
C MET A 1 10.36 28.59 18.12
N ILE A 2 9.93 27.51 17.46
CA ILE A 2 9.03 27.60 16.30
C ILE A 2 7.64 27.29 16.85
N SER A 3 6.92 28.37 17.09
CA SER A 3 5.48 28.41 17.32
C SER A 3 4.81 28.19 15.96
N GLY A 4 3.81 27.34 15.90
CA GLY A 4 3.02 27.13 14.69
C GLY A 4 2.47 25.72 14.64
N THR A 5 1.19 25.61 14.95
CA THR A 5 0.32 24.46 14.74
C THR A 5 0.45 23.86 13.33
N ASP A 6 1.30 22.86 13.15
CA ASP A 6 1.31 21.96 11.99
C ASP A 6 0.86 20.57 12.44
N LEU A 7 -0.35 20.50 13.00
CA LEU A 7 -1.09 19.25 13.02
C LEU A 7 -1.20 18.81 11.56
N ALA A 8 -0.76 17.59 11.23
CA ALA A 8 -1.02 16.96 9.94
C ALA A 8 -2.52 16.74 9.79
N ARG A 9 -3.24 17.84 9.55
CA ARG A 9 -4.67 17.90 9.36
C ARG A 9 -4.88 17.38 7.95
N ILE A 10 -5.14 16.08 7.86
CA ILE A 10 -5.72 15.45 6.68
C ILE A 10 -7.11 16.09 6.57
N GLU A 11 -7.18 17.24 5.90
CA GLU A 11 -8.46 17.85 5.59
C GLU A 11 -9.17 16.89 4.64
N ASN A 12 -10.30 16.38 5.11
CA ASN A 12 -11.31 15.74 4.30
C ASN A 12 -11.67 16.76 3.21
N ILE A 13 -11.04 16.66 2.04
CA ILE A 13 -11.33 17.56 0.93
C ILE A 13 -12.79 17.29 0.60
N ASP A 14 -13.60 18.33 0.78
CA ASP A 14 -15.06 18.36 0.73
C ASP A 14 -15.61 18.15 -0.70
N GLN A 15 -15.08 17.13 -1.37
CA GLN A 15 -15.56 16.49 -2.58
C GLN A 15 -15.50 14.97 -2.39
N GLY A 16 -16.14 14.49 -1.32
CA GLY A 16 -16.53 13.08 -1.16
C GLY A 16 -15.40 12.08 -0.86
N ASN A 17 -14.92 12.06 0.39
CA ASN A 17 -14.19 10.93 1.00
C ASN A 17 -12.95 10.39 0.23
N GLN A 18 -12.15 11.28 -0.35
CA GLN A 18 -10.90 10.94 -1.02
C GLN A 18 -9.71 11.67 -0.38
N ILE A 19 -8.61 10.94 -0.17
CA ILE A 19 -7.31 11.51 0.21
C ILE A 19 -6.29 11.20 -0.89
N ILE A 20 -5.56 12.22 -1.32
CA ILE A 20 -4.38 12.13 -2.19
C ILE A 20 -3.21 12.70 -1.40
N GLY A 21 -2.31 11.85 -0.92
CA GLY A 21 -1.13 12.28 -0.14
C GLY A 21 0.11 12.45 -1.03
N GLU A 22 0.72 13.64 -1.01
CA GLU A 22 1.96 13.95 -1.76
C GLU A 22 3.22 14.09 -0.86
N ASN A 23 3.14 13.80 0.45
CA ASN A 23 4.28 13.83 1.39
C ASN A 23 4.16 12.74 2.47
N LEU A 24 4.39 11.49 2.07
CA LEU A 24 4.07 10.31 2.87
C LEU A 24 5.03 9.99 4.02
N GLU A 25 6.31 10.40 3.99
CA GLU A 25 7.27 10.11 5.09
C GLU A 25 6.75 10.59 6.46
N ARG A 26 6.26 11.83 6.52
CA ARG A 26 5.70 12.41 7.75
C ARG A 26 4.31 11.84 8.09
N MET A 27 3.57 11.34 7.10
CA MET A 27 2.26 10.73 7.32
C MET A 27 2.36 9.28 7.82
N ILE A 28 3.37 8.55 7.38
CA ILE A 28 3.60 7.14 7.73
C ILE A 28 4.21 7.05 9.13
N LEU A 29 5.25 7.86 9.40
CA LEU A 29 5.97 7.88 10.69
C LEU A 29 5.35 8.84 11.72
N GLY A 30 4.32 9.60 11.34
CA GLY A 30 3.66 10.60 12.17
C GLY A 30 2.50 10.06 13.00
N GLU A 31 1.61 10.98 13.38
CA GLU A 31 0.42 10.67 14.18
C GLU A 31 -0.52 9.69 13.46
N ASP A 32 -1.35 9.02 14.27
CA ASP A 32 -2.37 8.08 13.80
C ASP A 32 -3.32 8.74 12.79
N TRP A 33 -3.62 8.03 11.69
CA TRP A 33 -4.62 8.50 10.73
C TRP A 33 -6.01 8.43 11.35
N ILE A 34 -6.63 9.59 11.57
CA ILE A 34 -8.01 9.71 12.04
C ILE A 34 -8.91 10.02 10.84
N CYS A 35 -9.20 9.00 10.04
CA CYS A 35 -10.02 9.13 8.83
C CYS A 35 -11.30 8.31 8.96
N LEU A 36 -12.18 8.70 9.89
CA LEU A 36 -13.46 8.02 10.13
C LEU A 36 -14.33 8.08 8.87
N GLY A 37 -14.64 6.93 8.28
CA GLY A 37 -15.52 6.83 7.11
C GLY A 37 -14.83 6.99 5.75
N LEU A 38 -13.50 7.03 5.69
CA LEU A 38 -12.79 7.05 4.42
C LEU A 38 -13.09 5.79 3.62
N LYS A 39 -13.63 5.98 2.41
CA LYS A 39 -13.96 4.88 1.48
C LYS A 39 -12.96 4.74 0.35
N LEU A 40 -12.26 5.81 -0.01
CA LEU A 40 -11.31 5.80 -1.10
C LEU A 40 -9.99 6.41 -0.66
N LEU A 41 -8.91 5.66 -0.88
CA LEU A 41 -7.56 6.10 -0.57
C LEU A 41 -6.69 5.94 -1.82
N CYS A 42 -6.11 7.05 -2.28
CA CYS A 42 -5.12 7.07 -3.34
C CYS A 42 -3.75 7.40 -2.73
N LEU A 43 -2.85 6.42 -2.75
CA LEU A 43 -1.48 6.57 -2.31
C LEU A 43 -0.54 6.63 -3.51
N ARG A 44 0.35 7.63 -3.48
CA ARG A 44 1.47 7.76 -4.40
C ARG A 44 2.74 7.49 -3.62
N PHE A 45 3.22 6.25 -3.62
CA PHE A 45 4.44 5.90 -2.90
C PHE A 45 5.65 6.37 -3.68
N ASP A 46 6.46 7.18 -3.00
CA ASP A 46 7.87 7.32 -3.27
C ASP A 46 8.63 7.01 -1.97
N LEU A 47 8.82 5.73 -1.67
CA LEU A 47 9.73 5.30 -0.59
C LEU A 47 11.20 5.34 -1.03
N SER A 48 11.50 6.00 -2.15
CA SER A 48 12.89 6.33 -2.54
C SER A 48 13.36 7.66 -1.93
N SER A 49 12.47 8.37 -1.21
CA SER A 49 12.75 9.64 -0.56
C SER A 49 14.04 9.60 0.28
N LYS A 50 15.07 10.24 -0.29
CA LYS A 50 16.07 11.20 0.22
C LYS A 50 16.55 11.22 1.68
N THR A 51 16.06 10.41 2.60
CA THR A 51 16.45 10.54 4.01
C THR A 51 17.56 9.55 4.36
N MET A 52 18.68 10.17 4.78
CA MET A 52 19.97 9.62 5.17
C MET A 52 20.98 9.46 4.01
N ASP A 53 22.12 10.14 4.14
CA ASP A 53 23.38 9.86 3.45
C ASP A 53 23.88 8.46 3.86
N ILE A 54 23.11 7.43 3.55
CA ILE A 54 23.49 6.04 3.80
C ILE A 54 24.40 5.65 2.65
N ASP A 55 25.64 5.34 3.00
CA ASP A 55 26.57 4.70 2.07
C ASP A 55 26.08 3.28 1.76
N ARG A 56 25.28 3.16 0.70
CA ARG A 56 24.68 1.90 0.24
C ARG A 56 25.70 0.92 -0.33
N ASP A 57 26.96 1.33 -0.49
CA ASP A 57 28.01 0.43 -0.95
C ASP A 57 28.62 -0.38 0.21
N THR A 58 28.47 0.11 1.44
CA THR A 58 28.86 -0.62 2.65
C THR A 58 27.82 -1.67 3.07
N PRO A 59 28.24 -2.82 3.63
CA PRO A 59 27.31 -3.79 4.24
C PRO A 59 26.41 -3.16 5.32
N GLU A 60 26.96 -2.26 6.14
CA GLU A 60 26.25 -1.57 7.21
C GLU A 60 25.18 -0.62 6.66
N GLY A 61 25.51 0.14 5.61
CA GLY A 61 24.55 1.00 4.96
C GLY A 61 23.43 0.23 4.26
N LYS A 62 23.75 -0.89 3.61
CA LYS A 62 22.71 -1.79 3.05
C LYS A 62 21.75 -2.30 4.13
N ALA A 63 22.27 -2.73 5.28
CA ALA A 63 21.45 -3.22 6.39
C ALA A 63 20.60 -2.11 7.01
N MET A 64 21.16 -0.93 7.22
CA MET A 64 20.43 0.25 7.75
C MET A 64 19.29 0.65 6.81
N PHE A 65 19.58 0.66 5.51
CA PHE A 65 18.61 0.99 4.47
C PHE A 65 17.48 -0.03 4.38
N GLN A 66 17.78 -1.33 4.47
CA GLN A 66 16.76 -2.38 4.52
C GLN A 66 15.87 -2.25 5.76
N ARG A 67 16.47 -1.95 6.92
CA ARG A 67 15.72 -1.75 8.17
C ARG A 67 14.78 -0.55 8.08
N GLN A 68 15.26 0.56 7.53
CA GLN A 68 14.43 1.75 7.33
C GLN A 68 13.25 1.45 6.39
N GLN A 69 13.50 0.73 5.29
CA GLN A 69 12.47 0.31 4.37
C GLN A 69 11.41 -0.58 5.05
N GLN A 70 11.83 -1.54 5.88
CA GLN A 70 10.90 -2.40 6.61
C GLN A 70 10.03 -1.60 7.59
N LEU A 71 10.62 -0.60 8.26
CA LEU A 71 9.87 0.28 9.17
C LEU A 71 8.82 1.11 8.41
N GLU A 72 9.18 1.74 7.30
CA GLU A 72 8.25 2.52 6.49
C GLU A 72 7.08 1.68 5.99
N GLN A 73 7.36 0.48 5.48
CA GLN A 73 6.33 -0.46 5.07
C GLN A 73 5.41 -0.83 6.25
N TYR A 74 6.00 -1.24 7.37
CA TYR A 74 5.25 -1.60 8.57
C TYR A 74 4.30 -0.49 9.01
N HIS A 75 4.79 0.76 9.08
CA HIS A 75 3.99 1.90 9.47
C HIS A 75 2.88 2.19 8.46
N ALA A 76 3.17 2.12 7.16
CA ALA A 76 2.16 2.36 6.13
C ALA A 76 1.03 1.31 6.19
N PHE A 77 1.39 0.03 6.28
CA PHE A 77 0.42 -1.05 6.44
C PHE A 77 -0.42 -0.89 7.72
N ARG A 78 0.22 -0.54 8.83
CA ARG A 78 -0.48 -0.27 10.11
C ARG A 78 -1.48 0.87 9.99
N GLN A 79 -1.13 1.97 9.33
CA GLN A 79 -2.04 3.11 9.15
C GLN A 79 -3.21 2.76 8.22
N ILE A 80 -2.92 2.11 7.09
CA ILE A 80 -3.94 1.72 6.11
C ILE A 80 -4.91 0.70 6.71
N GLY A 81 -4.41 -0.32 7.42
CA GLY A 81 -5.24 -1.36 8.03
C GLY A 81 -6.30 -0.82 9.00
N ARG A 82 -6.09 0.36 9.57
CA ARG A 82 -7.08 0.98 10.47
C ARG A 82 -8.28 1.60 9.76
N LEU A 83 -8.20 1.76 8.44
CA LEU A 83 -9.26 2.31 7.61
C LEU A 83 -10.31 1.22 7.31
N THR A 84 -10.97 0.69 8.34
CA THR A 84 -11.85 -0.48 8.23
C THR A 84 -13.06 -0.30 7.30
N LEU A 85 -13.40 0.95 6.96
CA LEU A 85 -14.48 1.31 6.03
C LEU A 85 -13.98 1.57 4.60
N LEU A 86 -12.69 1.37 4.34
CA LEU A 86 -12.07 1.57 3.03
C LEU A 86 -12.64 0.56 2.04
N GLN A 87 -13.06 1.06 0.87
CA GLN A 87 -13.65 0.30 -0.22
C GLN A 87 -12.75 0.26 -1.45
N ASP A 88 -11.99 1.33 -1.69
CA ASP A 88 -11.12 1.47 -2.83
C ASP A 88 -9.71 1.90 -2.35
N LEU A 89 -8.72 1.04 -2.58
CA LEU A 89 -7.31 1.30 -2.31
C LEU A 89 -6.54 1.37 -3.62
N HIS A 90 -6.04 2.55 -3.95
CA HIS A 90 -5.25 2.80 -5.14
C HIS A 90 -3.82 3.10 -4.73
N ILE A 91 -2.90 2.21 -5.10
CA ILE A 91 -1.48 2.32 -4.87
C ILE A 91 -0.85 2.65 -6.22
N SER A 92 -0.10 3.73 -6.27
CA SER A 92 0.62 4.11 -7.47
C SER A 92 2.02 4.56 -7.11
N ASN A 93 2.96 4.32 -8.01
CA ASN A 93 4.29 4.91 -7.92
C ASN A 93 4.36 6.10 -8.89
N GLN A 94 4.90 7.24 -8.43
CA GLN A 94 5.07 8.42 -9.28
C GLN A 94 6.28 8.21 -10.19
N ARG A 95 6.02 7.81 -11.44
CA ARG A 95 6.94 7.83 -12.60
C ARG A 95 8.33 8.42 -12.33
N SER A 96 9.33 7.58 -12.11
CA SER A 96 10.67 7.80 -12.62
C SER A 96 11.27 6.48 -13.11
N ASN A 97 11.98 6.55 -14.24
CA ASN A 97 12.60 5.40 -14.91
C ASN A 97 13.80 4.82 -14.13
N THR A 98 13.86 4.96 -12.82
CA THR A 98 14.99 4.48 -12.02
C THR A 98 14.64 3.15 -11.38
N GLU A 99 15.57 2.20 -11.42
CA GLU A 99 15.35 0.82 -10.96
C GLU A 99 15.06 0.69 -9.44
N ASN A 100 15.13 1.81 -8.72
CA ASN A 100 15.07 1.91 -7.26
C ASN A 100 13.74 2.43 -6.70
N GLU A 101 12.72 2.64 -7.53
CA GLU A 101 11.43 3.13 -7.01
C GLU A 101 10.67 2.07 -6.23
N ARG A 102 10.20 2.48 -5.05
CA ARG A 102 9.72 1.60 -3.98
C ARG A 102 8.28 1.90 -3.66
N SER A 103 7.43 0.90 -3.86
CA SER A 103 6.03 0.87 -3.45
C SER A 103 5.87 -0.05 -2.23
N LEU A 104 4.66 -0.09 -1.65
CA LEU A 104 4.30 -1.14 -0.69
C LEU A 104 4.47 -2.53 -1.30
N ASP A 105 5.05 -3.41 -0.50
CA ASP A 105 5.21 -4.82 -0.82
C ASP A 105 4.00 -5.61 -0.33
N LEU A 106 3.04 -5.80 -1.24
CA LEU A 106 1.80 -6.56 -1.02
C LEU A 106 2.02 -8.09 -1.04
N ARG A 107 3.27 -8.57 -0.90
CA ARG A 107 3.51 -9.98 -0.62
C ARG A 107 3.12 -10.31 0.83
N LEU A 108 2.93 -11.59 1.11
CA LEU A 108 2.77 -12.06 2.49
C LEU A 108 4.07 -11.88 3.27
N GLY A 109 3.99 -11.78 4.59
CA GLY A 109 5.14 -11.61 5.49
C GLY A 109 6.14 -12.76 5.39
N THR A 110 5.66 -13.98 5.14
CA THR A 110 6.50 -15.15 4.81
C THR A 110 7.37 -14.93 3.55
N ASN A 111 6.90 -14.09 2.63
CA ASN A 111 7.56 -13.71 1.39
C ASN A 111 8.24 -12.33 1.48
N GLY A 112 8.34 -11.77 2.69
CA GLY A 112 9.02 -10.50 2.97
C GLY A 112 8.19 -9.24 2.73
N GLY A 113 6.88 -9.38 2.48
CA GLY A 113 5.95 -8.25 2.35
C GLY A 113 5.23 -7.90 3.65
N GLY A 114 4.13 -7.17 3.55
CA GLY A 114 3.33 -6.72 4.71
C GLY A 114 1.82 -6.80 4.49
N LEU A 115 1.37 -7.61 3.53
CA LEU A 115 -0.04 -7.75 3.17
C LEU A 115 -0.94 -8.07 4.39
N GLU A 116 -0.46 -8.87 5.35
CA GLU A 116 -1.25 -9.20 6.56
C GLU A 116 -1.61 -7.97 7.40
N GLY A 117 -0.86 -6.87 7.31
CA GLY A 117 -1.20 -5.63 7.99
C GLY A 117 -2.51 -5.00 7.51
N LEU A 118 -3.08 -5.49 6.40
CA LEU A 118 -4.34 -5.03 5.82
C LEU A 118 -5.52 -6.00 6.06
N GLU A 119 -5.36 -7.02 6.88
CA GLU A 119 -6.39 -8.06 7.13
C GLU A 119 -7.75 -7.46 7.57
N THR A 120 -7.70 -6.33 8.28
CA THR A 120 -8.86 -5.63 8.85
C THR A 120 -9.74 -4.91 7.83
N LEU A 121 -9.32 -4.80 6.56
CA LEU A 121 -10.06 -4.12 5.49
C LEU A 121 -11.21 -4.97 4.92
N LYS A 122 -12.16 -5.37 5.76
CA LYS A 122 -13.26 -6.29 5.36
C LYS A 122 -14.24 -5.69 4.34
N GLU A 123 -14.30 -4.36 4.27
CA GLU A 123 -15.13 -3.59 3.31
C GLU A 123 -14.42 -3.29 1.98
N LEU A 124 -13.16 -3.73 1.82
CA LEU A 124 -12.38 -3.45 0.63
C LEU A 124 -12.99 -4.18 -0.58
N LYS A 125 -13.38 -3.40 -1.59
CA LYS A 125 -13.99 -3.89 -2.83
C LYS A 125 -12.99 -3.91 -3.97
N ARG A 126 -12.11 -2.92 -4.01
CA ARG A 126 -11.13 -2.73 -5.07
C ARG A 126 -9.76 -2.43 -4.50
N ILE A 127 -8.76 -3.14 -5.02
CA ILE A 127 -7.36 -2.77 -4.88
C ILE A 127 -6.75 -2.60 -6.28
N GLU A 128 -6.11 -1.47 -6.49
CA GLU A 128 -5.36 -1.20 -7.71
C GLU A 128 -3.91 -0.85 -7.37
N PHE A 129 -2.93 -1.45 -8.06
CA PHE A 129 -1.52 -1.14 -7.93
C PHE A 129 -0.87 -0.93 -9.30
N HIS A 130 -0.54 0.32 -9.62
CA HIS A 130 -0.04 0.72 -10.95
C HIS A 130 1.40 1.24 -10.88
N ASN A 131 2.18 0.99 -11.94
CA ASN A 131 3.60 1.35 -12.04
C ASN A 131 4.45 0.80 -10.88
N THR A 132 4.04 -0.34 -10.31
CA THR A 132 4.79 -1.05 -9.27
C THR A 132 5.49 -2.25 -9.91
N LYS A 133 6.65 -2.65 -9.37
CA LYS A 133 7.31 -3.93 -9.72
C LYS A 133 6.70 -5.11 -8.95
N GLN A 134 5.40 -5.05 -8.71
CA GLN A 134 4.71 -5.98 -7.84
C GLN A 134 4.36 -7.25 -8.60
N GLU A 135 4.67 -8.39 -8.01
CA GLU A 135 4.38 -9.70 -8.60
C GLU A 135 3.63 -10.51 -7.54
N LEU A 136 2.29 -10.47 -7.60
CA LEU A 136 1.48 -11.30 -6.72
C LEU A 136 1.43 -12.73 -7.25
N SER A 137 1.79 -13.68 -6.40
CA SER A 137 1.55 -15.11 -6.61
C SER A 137 0.09 -15.46 -6.34
N LYS A 138 -0.28 -16.68 -6.73
CA LYS A 138 -1.60 -17.24 -6.43
C LYS A 138 -1.89 -17.27 -4.91
N GLU A 139 -0.88 -17.56 -4.09
CA GLU A 139 -1.04 -17.60 -2.63
C GLU A 139 -1.47 -16.24 -2.08
N GLU A 140 -0.85 -15.16 -2.55
CA GLU A 140 -1.22 -13.80 -2.12
C GLU A 140 -2.62 -13.41 -2.58
N VAL A 141 -3.01 -13.78 -3.82
CA VAL A 141 -4.38 -13.55 -4.31
C VAL A 141 -5.40 -14.35 -3.51
N ASP A 142 -5.13 -15.62 -3.22
CA ASP A 142 -6.00 -16.49 -2.42
C ASP A 142 -6.18 -15.91 -1.01
N TRP A 143 -5.10 -15.41 -0.41
CA TRP A 143 -5.15 -14.72 0.87
C TRP A 143 -6.01 -13.45 0.79
N MET A 144 -5.84 -12.61 -0.24
CA MET A 144 -6.63 -11.38 -0.42
C MET A 144 -8.13 -11.69 -0.50
N VAL A 145 -8.51 -12.67 -1.30
CA VAL A 145 -9.92 -13.09 -1.45
C VAL A 145 -10.48 -13.67 -0.15
N SER A 146 -9.68 -14.49 0.55
CA SER A 146 -10.09 -15.05 1.84
C SER A 146 -10.25 -13.99 2.93
N GLN A 147 -9.40 -12.97 2.95
CA GLN A 147 -9.39 -11.96 4.02
C GLN A 147 -10.29 -10.77 3.75
N TRP A 148 -10.55 -10.44 2.49
CA TRP A 148 -11.38 -9.32 2.08
C TRP A 148 -12.65 -9.82 1.38
N PRO A 149 -13.70 -10.20 2.14
CA PRO A 149 -14.89 -10.83 1.57
C PRO A 149 -15.65 -9.95 0.57
N SER A 150 -15.50 -8.62 0.68
CA SER A 150 -16.12 -7.66 -0.23
C SER A 150 -15.33 -7.44 -1.53
N LEU A 151 -14.13 -8.02 -1.66
CA LEU A 151 -13.20 -7.78 -2.76
C LEU A 151 -13.74 -8.36 -4.05
N ASN A 152 -13.94 -7.52 -5.06
CA ASN A 152 -14.42 -7.93 -6.38
C ASN A 152 -13.50 -7.47 -7.52
N CYS A 153 -12.44 -6.73 -7.21
CA CYS A 153 -11.54 -6.18 -8.21
C CYS A 153 -10.12 -6.08 -7.66
N ILE A 154 -9.20 -6.79 -8.29
CA ILE A 154 -7.75 -6.61 -8.15
C ILE A 154 -7.25 -6.18 -9.52
N ARG A 155 -6.49 -5.07 -9.59
CA ARG A 155 -5.87 -4.60 -10.83
C ARG A 155 -4.42 -4.22 -10.58
N GLY A 156 -3.55 -4.62 -11.48
CA GLY A 156 -2.16 -4.22 -11.45
C GLY A 156 -1.32 -4.98 -12.45
N THR A 157 0.00 -4.87 -12.34
CA THR A 157 0.91 -5.68 -13.15
C THR A 157 1.09 -7.04 -12.46
N TYR A 158 0.81 -8.13 -13.16
CA TYR A 158 1.00 -9.50 -12.65
C TYR A 158 2.30 -10.10 -13.22
N HIS A 159 2.86 -11.09 -12.52
CA HIS A 159 3.89 -11.94 -13.12
C HIS A 159 3.34 -12.55 -14.42
N PRO A 160 4.10 -12.59 -15.53
CA PRO A 160 3.60 -13.03 -16.84
C PRO A 160 3.04 -14.46 -16.88
N ASP A 161 3.37 -15.29 -15.88
CA ASP A 161 2.84 -16.64 -15.71
C ASP A 161 1.50 -16.70 -14.95
N ASN A 162 1.06 -15.58 -14.36
CA ASN A 162 -0.22 -15.48 -13.67
C ASN A 162 -1.25 -14.89 -14.65
N ALA A 163 -2.38 -15.59 -14.73
CA ALA A 163 -3.43 -15.44 -15.72
C ALA A 163 -3.87 -13.97 -15.92
N LYS A 164 -4.30 -13.63 -17.14
CA LYS A 164 -4.67 -12.26 -17.54
C LYS A 164 -5.75 -11.70 -16.61
N ASP A 165 -5.86 -10.38 -16.46
CA ASP A 165 -6.85 -9.71 -15.58
C ASP A 165 -8.28 -10.27 -15.66
N GLU A 166 -8.72 -10.74 -16.83
CA GLU A 166 -10.03 -11.39 -17.02
C GLU A 166 -10.16 -12.73 -16.28
N ASP A 167 -9.09 -13.52 -16.21
CA ASP A 167 -9.04 -14.80 -15.50
C ASP A 167 -9.08 -14.60 -13.99
N LEU A 168 -8.47 -13.52 -13.48
CA LEU A 168 -8.54 -13.14 -12.06
C LEU A 168 -9.91 -12.60 -11.66
N ALA A 169 -10.52 -11.74 -12.49
CA ALA A 169 -11.88 -11.26 -12.23
C ALA A 169 -12.89 -12.42 -12.20
N LYS A 170 -12.71 -13.39 -13.10
CA LYS A 170 -13.50 -14.63 -13.11
C LYS A 170 -13.22 -15.48 -11.86
N TYR A 171 -11.96 -15.67 -11.50
CA TYR A 171 -11.56 -16.40 -10.30
C TYR A 171 -12.18 -15.84 -9.02
N ILE A 172 -12.08 -14.51 -8.81
CA ILE A 172 -12.69 -13.82 -7.66
C ILE A 172 -14.20 -14.03 -7.65
N SER A 173 -14.85 -13.89 -8.82
CA SER A 173 -16.30 -14.11 -8.97
C SER A 173 -16.74 -15.55 -8.70
N GLU A 174 -15.87 -16.54 -8.93
CA GLU A 174 -16.12 -17.96 -8.65
C GLU A 174 -15.96 -18.27 -7.16
N GLN A 175 -14.95 -17.69 -6.49
CA GLN A 175 -14.74 -17.88 -5.05
C GLN A 175 -15.84 -17.24 -4.20
N GLN A 176 -16.47 -16.15 -4.66
CA GLN A 176 -17.58 -15.48 -3.95
C GLN A 176 -18.94 -16.19 -4.06
N LYS A 177 -19.06 -17.23 -4.89
CA LYS A 177 -20.32 -17.97 -5.09
C LYS A 177 -20.45 -19.23 -4.23
N ASN A 178 -19.38 -19.62 -3.55
CA ASN A 178 -19.33 -20.76 -2.63
C ASN A 178 -19.40 -20.29 -1.17
#